data_AF-A0A1V6CP25-F1
#
_entry.id   AF-A0A1V6CP25-F1
#
_cell.length_a   1.000
_cell.length_b   1.000
_cell.length_c   1.000
_cell.angle_alpha   90.00
_cell.angle_beta   90.00
_cell.angle_gamma   90.00
#
_symmetry.space_group_name_H-M   'P 1'
#
loop_
_entity.id
_entity.type
_entity.pdbx_description
1 polymer ?
#
loop_
_entity_poly.entity_id
_entity_poly.type
_entity_poly.pdbx_seq_one_letter_code
_entity_poly.pdbx_strand_id
1 'polypeptide(L)'
;MDPRPLTLRELLWMAEARGRDAWAHTSVLCALIANVNRDPKRRPRAFRPADFDPYAKEHEKPIPAGKRAFELMKQVFVDNQGRRAT
;
A
#
# COMPACT_ATOMS: atom_id res chain seq x y z
N MET A 1 -28.97 15.64 14.34
CA MET A 1 -27.91 16.44 13.69
C MET A 1 -28.43 16.80 12.31
N ASP A 2 -28.67 18.09 12.07
CA ASP A 2 -29.10 18.58 10.75
C ASP A 2 -27.83 18.93 9.93
N PRO A 3 -27.54 18.22 8.82
CA PRO A 3 -26.38 18.49 8.00
C PRO A 3 -26.51 19.75 7.12
N ARG A 4 -27.63 20.49 7.19
CA ARG A 4 -27.92 21.70 6.39
C ARG A 4 -27.75 21.40 4.88
N PRO A 5 -27.16 22.24 3.98
CA PRO A 5 -27.28 22.03 2.53
C PRO A 5 -26.46 20.84 1.99
N LEU A 6 -25.80 20.06 2.86
CA LEU A 6 -24.95 18.96 2.44
C LEU A 6 -25.77 17.73 2.06
N THR A 7 -25.43 17.17 0.90
CA THR A 7 -25.95 15.90 0.41
C THR A 7 -25.34 14.72 1.16
N LEU A 8 -26.03 13.56 1.14
CA LEU A 8 -25.51 12.32 1.74
C LEU A 8 -24.12 11.94 1.20
N ARG A 9 -23.87 12.17 -0.09
CA ARG A 9 -22.57 11.91 -0.73
C ARG A 9 -21.47 12.77 -0.11
N GLU A 10 -21.74 14.06 0.10
CA GLU A 10 -20.76 14.97 0.71
C GLU A 10 -20.48 14.60 2.16
N LEU A 11 -21.50 14.21 2.92
CA LEU A 11 -21.33 13.72 4.29
C LEU A 11 -20.48 12.45 4.34
N LEU A 12 -20.68 11.52 3.39
CA LEU A 12 -19.86 10.31 3.30
C LEU A 12 -18.39 10.67 3.04
N TRP A 13 -18.11 11.56 2.09
CA TRP A 13 -16.75 12.00 1.80
C TRP A 13 -16.09 12.69 2.99
N MET A 14 -16.83 13.55 3.71
CA MET A 14 -16.31 14.19 4.92
C MET A 14 -16.01 13.17 6.02
N ALA A 15 -16.86 12.18 6.21
CA ALA A 15 -16.65 11.12 7.19
C ALA A 15 -15.42 10.26 6.84
N GLU A 16 -15.28 9.86 5.58
CA GLU A 16 -14.11 9.12 5.09
C GLU A 16 -12.82 9.95 5.22
N ALA A 17 -12.86 11.22 4.83
CA ALA A 17 -11.71 12.13 4.93
C ALA A 17 -11.28 12.32 6.39
N ARG A 18 -12.24 12.50 7.30
CA ARG A 18 -11.97 12.58 8.75
C ARG A 18 -11.33 11.30 9.27
N GLY A 19 -11.83 10.14 8.84
CA GLY A 19 -11.25 8.85 9.19
C GLY A 19 -9.80 8.73 8.73
N ARG A 20 -9.51 9.09 7.47
CA ARG A 20 -8.16 9.08 6.90
C ARG A 20 -7.22 10.03 7.62
N ASP A 21 -7.64 11.27 7.90
CA ASP A 21 -6.81 12.24 8.61
C ASP A 21 -6.46 11.74 10.02
N ALA A 22 -7.46 11.31 10.80
CA ALA A 22 -7.23 10.77 12.13
C ALA A 22 -6.22 9.61 12.13
N TRP A 23 -6.39 8.65 11.21
CA TRP A 23 -5.49 7.50 11.10
C TRP A 23 -4.11 7.86 10.53
N ALA A 24 -3.99 8.91 9.72
CA ALA A 24 -2.69 9.42 9.28
C ALA A 24 -1.85 9.89 10.49
N HIS A 25 -2.44 10.65 11.42
CA HIS A 25 -1.74 11.08 12.63
C HIS A 25 -1.44 9.90 13.58
N THR A 26 -2.44 9.04 13.83
CA THR A 26 -2.29 7.89 14.72
C THR A 26 -1.21 6.93 14.24
N SER A 27 -1.17 6.64 12.94
CA SER A 27 -0.19 5.71 12.37
C SER A 27 1.25 6.21 12.47
N VAL A 28 1.49 7.53 12.38
CA VAL A 28 2.80 8.14 12.63
C VAL A 28 3.24 7.93 14.07
N LEU A 29 2.35 8.14 15.03
CA LEU A 29 2.64 7.92 16.46
C LEU A 29 2.94 6.44 16.74
N CYS A 30 2.14 5.52 16.20
CA CYS A 30 2.39 4.09 16.31
C CYS A 30 3.75 3.70 15.72
N ALA A 31 4.09 4.21 14.55
CA ALA A 31 5.38 3.95 13.91
C ALA A 31 6.56 4.52 14.71
N LEU A 32 6.43 5.71 15.29
CA LEU A 32 7.44 6.28 16.17
C LEU A 32 7.68 5.37 17.38
N ILE A 33 6.63 5.03 18.12
CA ILE A 33 6.71 4.17 19.31
C ILE A 33 7.30 2.81 18.96
N ALA A 34 6.85 2.19 17.87
CA ALA A 34 7.35 0.89 17.44
C ALA A 34 8.84 0.94 17.04
N ASN A 35 9.27 2.02 16.37
CA ASN A 35 10.67 2.18 15.96
C ASN A 35 11.60 2.47 17.13
N VAL A 36 11.15 3.23 18.14
CA VAL A 36 11.92 3.45 19.38
C VAL A 36 12.21 2.13 20.08
N ASN A 37 11.26 1.20 20.07
CA ASN A 37 11.38 -0.11 20.72
C ASN A 37 11.85 -1.23 19.76
N ARG A 38 12.27 -0.92 18.53
CA ARG A 38 12.64 -1.91 17.52
C ARG A 38 14.05 -2.43 17.74
N ASP A 39 14.20 -3.76 17.75
CA ASP A 39 15.51 -4.43 17.63
C ASP A 39 15.90 -4.56 16.13
N PRO A 40 16.95 -3.86 15.65
CA PRO A 40 17.36 -3.92 14.25
C PRO A 40 17.86 -5.29 13.80
N LYS A 41 18.33 -6.15 14.71
CA LYS A 41 18.83 -7.50 14.37
C LYS A 41 17.66 -8.43 14.04
N ARG A 42 16.54 -8.29 14.77
CA ARG A 42 15.32 -9.09 14.55
C ARG A 42 14.41 -8.51 13.48
N ARG A 43 14.36 -7.18 13.37
CA ARG A 43 13.58 -6.45 12.37
C ARG A 43 14.48 -5.43 11.66
N PRO A 44 15.17 -5.83 10.58
CA PRO A 44 16.07 -4.93 9.83
C PRO A 44 15.33 -3.72 9.24
N ARG A 45 14.13 -3.92 8.71
CA ARG A 45 13.27 -2.85 8.16
C ARG A 45 12.61 -2.05 9.29
N ALA A 46 12.73 -0.72 9.24
CA ALA A 46 11.96 0.16 10.12
C ALA A 46 10.45 0.04 9.86
N PHE A 47 9.65 0.21 10.90
CA PHE A 47 8.20 0.32 10.76
C PHE A 47 7.86 1.65 10.10
N ARG A 48 6.93 1.63 9.15
CA ARG A 48 6.40 2.81 8.45
C ARG A 48 5.00 3.10 8.98
N PRO A 49 4.49 4.35 8.90
CA PRO A 49 3.09 4.64 9.23
C PRO A 49 2.11 3.74 8.47
N ALA A 50 2.38 3.47 7.19
CA ALA A 50 1.59 2.56 6.36
C ALA A 50 1.53 1.10 6.86
N ASP A 51 2.40 0.67 7.78
CA ASP A 51 2.30 -0.66 8.41
C ASP A 51 1.19 -0.69 9.50
N PHE A 52 0.64 0.47 9.91
CA PHE A 52 -0.40 0.61 10.94
C PHE A 52 -1.68 1.30 10.46
N ASP A 53 -1.65 2.02 9.33
CA ASP A 53 -2.80 2.77 8.80
C ASP A 53 -3.75 1.84 8.01
N PRO A 54 -5.04 1.69 8.41
CA PRO A 54 -6.00 0.87 7.69
C PRO A 54 -6.40 1.43 6.32
N TYR A 55 -6.13 2.71 6.05
CA TYR A 55 -6.36 3.34 4.74
C TYR A 55 -5.12 3.31 3.84
N ALA A 56 -3.99 2.79 4.33
CA ALA A 56 -2.82 2.60 3.50
C ALA A 56 -3.17 1.63 2.37
N LYS A 57 -2.99 2.09 1.14
CA LYS A 57 -3.03 1.18 -0.02
C LYS A 57 -1.91 0.16 0.20
N GLU A 58 -2.24 -1.13 0.09
CA GLU A 58 -1.20 -2.15 -0.01
C GLU A 58 -0.29 -1.72 -1.17
N HIS A 59 0.94 -1.31 -0.83
CA HIS A 59 1.95 -1.15 -1.86
C HIS A 59 2.06 -2.53 -2.51
N GLU A 60 1.74 -2.62 -3.80
CA GLU A 60 2.03 -3.81 -4.59
C GLU A 60 3.44 -4.24 -4.23
N LYS A 61 3.55 -5.38 -3.54
CA LYS A 61 4.86 -5.91 -3.22
C LYS A 61 5.54 -6.09 -4.57
N PRO A 62 6.70 -5.45 -4.82
CA PRO A 62 7.37 -5.62 -6.09
C PRO A 62 7.49 -7.12 -6.33
N ILE A 63 6.92 -7.58 -7.45
CA ILE A 63 7.00 -8.99 -7.85
C ILE A 63 8.49 -9.31 -7.75
N PRO A 64 8.90 -10.27 -6.88
CA PRO A 64 10.30 -10.57 -6.75
C PRO A 64 10.83 -10.88 -8.15
N ALA A 65 11.84 -10.13 -8.59
CA ALA A 65 12.55 -10.39 -9.84
C ALA A 65 13.37 -11.68 -9.69
N GLY A 66 12.68 -12.77 -9.42
CA GLY A 66 13.21 -14.11 -9.33
C GLY A 66 13.20 -14.76 -10.70
N LYS A 67 13.88 -15.90 -10.80
CA LYS A 67 14.03 -16.68 -12.03
C LYS A 67 12.71 -16.85 -12.80
N ARG A 68 11.61 -17.10 -12.08
CA ARG A 68 10.27 -17.30 -12.66
C ARG A 68 9.69 -16.05 -13.33
N ALA A 69 10.00 -14.85 -12.83
CA ALA A 69 9.60 -13.59 -13.46
C ALA A 69 10.35 -13.38 -14.78
N PHE A 70 11.66 -13.69 -14.81
CA PHE A 70 12.47 -13.63 -16.02
C PHE A 70 12.11 -14.73 -17.04
N GLU A 71 11.77 -15.94 -16.58
CA GLU A 71 11.27 -17.03 -17.43
C GLU A 71 9.95 -16.64 -18.11
N LEU A 72 9.02 -16.03 -17.36
CA LEU A 72 7.75 -15.56 -17.92
C LEU A 72 7.96 -14.45 -18.95
N MET A 73 8.87 -13.51 -18.67
CA MET A 73 9.22 -12.44 -19.61
C MET A 73 9.85 -13.01 -20.88
N LYS A 74 10.72 -14.02 -20.78
CA LYS A 74 11.28 -14.71 -21.96
C LYS A 74 10.17 -15.40 -22.77
N GLN A 75 9.25 -16.11 -22.14
CA GLN A 75 8.14 -16.79 -22.83
C GLN A 75 7.24 -15.80 -23.58
N VAL A 76 6.89 -14.67 -22.95
CA VAL A 76 5.98 -13.69 -23.56
C VAL A 76 6.65 -12.92 -24.70
N PHE A 77 7.93 -12.55 -24.56
CA PHE A 77 8.58 -11.63 -25.49
C PHE A 77 9.48 -12.32 -26.54
N VAL A 78 10.04 -13.50 -26.25
CA VAL A 78 10.95 -14.19 -27.16
C VAL A 78 10.24 -15.33 -27.88
N ASP A 79 9.58 -16.22 -27.13
CA ASP A 79 8.98 -17.43 -27.72
C ASP A 79 7.71 -17.10 -28.54
N ASN A 80 7.00 -16.00 -28.21
CA ASN A 80 5.84 -15.54 -28.96
C ASN A 80 6.21 -14.82 -30.28
N GLN A 81 7.42 -14.28 -30.41
CA GLN A 81 7.88 -13.67 -31.67
C GLN A 81 8.15 -14.73 -32.74
N GLY A 82 8.60 -15.92 -32.36
CA GLY A 82 8.77 -17.05 -33.29
C GLY A 82 7.47 -17.61 -33.86
N ARG A 83 6.33 -17.41 -33.18
CA ARG A 83 5.01 -17.90 -33.62
C ARG A 83 4.24 -16.97 -34.56
N ARG A 84 4.66 -15.71 -34.69
CA ARG A 84 4.05 -14.74 -35.63
C ARG A 84 4.75 -14.69 -36.99
N ALA A 85 5.82 -15.46 -37.18
CA ALA A 85 6.64 -15.47 -38.40
C ALA A 85 6.35 -16.65 -39.36
N THR A 86 5.21 -17.33 -39.20
CA THR A 86 4.69 -18.38 -40.10
C THR A 86 3.27 -18.05 -40.49
#